data_AF-A0A3B0B250-F1
#
_entry.id   AF-A0A3B0B250-F1
#
_cell.length_a   1.000
_cell.length_b   1.000
_cell.length_c   1.000
_cell.angle_alpha   90.00
_cell.angle_beta   90.00
_cell.angle_gamma   90.00
#
_symmetry.space_group_name_H-M   'P 1'
#
loop_
_entity.id
_entity.type
_entity.pdbx_description
1 polymer ?
#
loop_
_entity_poly.entity_id
_entity_poly.type
_entity_poly.pdbx_seq_one_letter_code
_entity_poly.pdbx_strand_id
1 'polypeptide(L)'
;MVLRAPGRRREPRRALSPLPARVTREELSAGAAFAPRDFGRDPAGLPALPGSLASAPLGTLRSGILTGHLGGPWLDGFPRYVWHRSGDIVVEFRLTGRRPGEYSGYELHPSEWPEGLADHAS
;
A
#
# COMPACT_ATOMS: atom_id res chain seq x y z
N MET A 1 -8.37 29.84 24.66
CA MET A 1 -9.25 28.80 24.08
C MET A 1 -8.70 28.42 22.72
N VAL A 2 -8.15 27.21 22.57
CA VAL A 2 -7.59 26.74 21.28
C VAL A 2 -8.72 26.08 20.50
N LEU A 3 -9.13 26.71 19.40
CA LEU A 3 -10.06 26.15 18.42
C LEU A 3 -9.42 24.91 17.79
N ARG A 4 -9.81 23.72 18.24
CA ARG A 4 -9.47 22.46 17.59
C ARG A 4 -10.14 22.44 16.22
N ALA A 5 -9.34 22.37 15.17
CA ALA A 5 -9.81 22.27 13.79
C ALA A 5 -10.80 21.09 13.64
N PRO A 6 -11.87 21.25 12.83
CA PRO A 6 -12.87 20.21 12.65
C PRO A 6 -12.18 18.95 12.10
N GLY A 7 -12.33 17.85 12.84
CA GLY A 7 -11.72 16.57 12.51
C GLY A 7 -12.00 16.24 11.05
N ARG A 8 -10.95 16.25 10.23
CA ARG A 8 -11.00 15.78 8.84
C ARG A 8 -11.72 14.44 8.87
N ARG A 9 -12.84 14.38 8.17
CA ARG A 9 -13.65 13.20 7.90
C ARG A 9 -12.67 12.09 7.52
N ARG A 10 -12.34 11.22 8.48
CA ARG A 10 -11.36 10.16 8.29
C ARG A 10 -11.95 9.27 7.21
N GLU A 11 -11.33 9.24 6.04
CA GLU A 11 -11.64 8.21 5.04
C GLU A 11 -11.61 6.86 5.75
N PRO A 12 -12.58 5.97 5.46
CA PRO A 12 -12.82 4.77 6.24
C PRO A 12 -11.50 4.03 6.46
N ARG A 13 -11.19 3.82 7.74
CA ARG A 13 -9.96 3.25 8.28
C ARG A 13 -9.41 2.18 7.32
N ARG A 14 -8.22 2.43 6.76
CA ARG A 14 -7.43 1.43 6.04
C ARG A 14 -7.20 0.27 7.00
N ALA A 15 -8.05 -0.74 6.93
CA ALA A 15 -8.07 -1.86 7.85
C ALA A 15 -7.51 -3.09 7.14
N LEU A 16 -6.72 -3.86 7.89
CA LEU A 16 -6.28 -5.17 7.43
C LEU A 16 -7.52 -6.03 7.14
N SER A 17 -7.51 -6.68 5.97
CA SER A 17 -8.55 -7.60 5.55
C SER A 17 -8.01 -9.02 5.52
N PRO A 18 -8.78 -10.01 6.00
CA PRO A 18 -8.34 -11.40 5.96
C PRO A 18 -8.18 -11.88 4.52
N LEU A 19 -7.23 -12.80 4.33
CA LEU A 19 -7.03 -13.51 3.07
C LEU A 19 -8.29 -14.35 2.75
N PRO A 20 -8.82 -14.32 1.52
CA PRO A 20 -9.90 -15.21 1.14
C PRO A 20 -9.40 -16.66 1.14
N ALA A 21 -10.25 -17.59 1.62
CA ALA A 21 -9.87 -19.00 1.81
C ALA A 21 -9.44 -19.73 0.52
N ARG A 22 -9.68 -19.15 -0.66
CA ARG A 22 -9.38 -19.75 -1.98
C ARG A 22 -8.03 -19.32 -2.57
N VAL A 23 -7.34 -18.35 -1.97
CA VAL A 23 -6.09 -17.80 -2.53
C VAL A 23 -5.00 -17.92 -1.49
N THR A 24 -3.86 -18.50 -1.84
CA THR A 24 -2.69 -18.54 -0.96
C THR A 24 -1.86 -17.27 -1.09
N ARG A 25 -1.10 -16.92 -0.03
CA ARG A 25 -0.20 -15.75 -0.07
C ARG A 25 0.89 -15.91 -1.14
N GLU A 26 1.35 -17.13 -1.37
CA GLU A 26 2.38 -17.42 -2.37
C GLU A 26 1.85 -17.18 -3.80
N GLU A 27 0.68 -17.73 -4.14
CA GLU A 27 0.04 -17.49 -5.43
C GLU A 27 -0.24 -16.00 -5.66
N LEU A 28 -0.72 -15.31 -4.62
CA LEU A 28 -0.97 -13.87 -4.69
C LEU A 28 0.32 -13.09 -4.93
N SER A 29 1.43 -13.47 -4.29
CA SER A 29 2.74 -12.84 -4.48
C SER A 29 3.33 -13.12 -5.86
N ALA A 30 3.10 -14.33 -6.39
CA ALA A 30 3.55 -14.74 -7.71
C ALA A 30 2.79 -13.99 -8.82
N GLY A 31 1.48 -13.78 -8.63
CA GLY A 31 0.63 -13.01 -9.54
C GLY A 31 0.75 -11.49 -9.41
N ALA A 32 1.43 -10.99 -8.37
CA ALA A 32 1.60 -9.56 -8.16
C ALA A 32 2.69 -8.98 -9.08
N ALA A 33 2.34 -7.91 -9.78
CA ALA A 33 3.24 -7.13 -10.62
C ALA A 33 3.31 -5.69 -10.10
N PHE A 34 4.51 -5.13 -10.12
CA PHE A 34 4.72 -3.72 -9.81
C PHE A 34 4.75 -2.93 -11.12
N ALA A 35 3.82 -1.99 -11.25
CA ALA A 35 3.88 -0.96 -12.28
C ALA A 35 4.36 0.34 -11.63
N PRO A 36 5.54 0.85 -12.01
CA PRO A 36 5.90 2.21 -11.64
C PRO A 36 4.79 3.11 -12.16
N ARG A 37 4.27 3.97 -11.30
CA ARG A 37 3.34 4.99 -11.77
C ARG A 37 4.13 5.82 -12.77
N ASP A 38 3.73 5.76 -14.04
CA ASP A 38 4.15 6.74 -15.02
C ASP A 38 3.63 8.06 -14.45
N PHE A 39 4.52 8.83 -13.81
CA PHE A 39 4.28 10.24 -13.63
C PHE A 39 4.26 10.77 -15.04
N GLY A 40 3.09 10.68 -15.68
CA GLY A 40 2.82 11.34 -16.93
C GLY A 40 3.31 12.75 -16.73
N ARG A 41 4.38 13.08 -17.46
CA ARG A 41 5.08 14.36 -17.48
C ARG A 41 4.13 15.48 -17.06
N ASP A 42 4.15 15.85 -15.79
CA ASP A 42 3.33 16.93 -15.31
C ASP A 42 3.91 18.22 -15.91
N PRO A 43 3.16 19.00 -16.70
CA PRO A 43 3.68 20.20 -17.35
C PRO A 43 4.07 21.30 -16.34
N ALA A 44 3.76 21.14 -15.05
CA ALA A 44 4.11 22.08 -13.99
C ALA A 44 5.43 21.76 -13.27
N GLY A 45 6.19 20.75 -13.70
CA GLY A 45 7.60 20.60 -13.33
C GLY A 45 7.89 20.50 -11.82
N LEU A 46 6.93 20.07 -11.02
CA LEU A 46 7.19 19.76 -9.61
C LEU A 46 7.93 18.43 -9.55
N PRO A 47 9.09 18.36 -8.87
CA PRO A 47 9.83 17.12 -8.75
C PRO A 47 8.95 16.08 -8.07
N ALA A 48 8.77 14.93 -8.73
CA ALA A 48 8.27 13.74 -8.08
C ALA A 48 9.12 13.55 -6.82
N LEU A 49 8.54 13.71 -5.64
CA LEU A 49 9.25 13.45 -4.40
C LEU A 49 9.79 12.01 -4.51
N PRO A 50 11.12 11.82 -4.56
CA PRO A 50 11.71 10.50 -4.65
C PRO A 50 11.65 9.90 -3.26
N GLY A 51 10.46 9.46 -2.89
CA GLY A 51 10.26 8.62 -1.72
C GLY A 51 10.77 7.23 -2.06
N SER A 52 11.79 6.78 -1.33
CA SER A 52 12.59 5.60 -1.65
C SER A 52 11.74 4.34 -1.68
N LEU A 53 11.29 3.95 -2.88
CA LEU A 53 10.91 2.57 -3.17
C LEU A 53 12.19 1.74 -2.99
N ALA A 54 12.48 1.34 -1.76
CA ALA A 54 13.66 0.59 -1.35
C ALA A 54 14.07 -0.39 -2.46
N SER A 55 15.16 -0.08 -3.19
CA SER A 55 15.83 -0.74 -4.34
C SER A 55 15.10 -1.77 -5.23
N ALA A 56 14.20 -2.59 -4.71
CA ALA A 56 13.39 -3.61 -5.37
C ALA A 56 11.88 -3.48 -4.99
N PRO A 57 11.11 -2.56 -5.62
CA PRO A 57 9.68 -2.35 -5.30
C PRO A 57 8.82 -3.61 -5.46
N LEU A 58 9.14 -4.48 -6.41
CA LEU A 58 8.48 -5.77 -6.57
C LEU A 58 8.76 -6.74 -5.41
N GLY A 59 9.99 -6.76 -4.90
CA GLY A 59 10.37 -7.58 -3.75
C GLY A 59 9.66 -7.12 -2.48
N THR A 60 9.59 -5.81 -2.28
CA THR A 60 8.86 -5.16 -1.18
C THR A 60 7.36 -5.47 -1.24
N LEU A 61 6.74 -5.40 -2.43
CA LEU A 61 5.34 -5.77 -2.64
C LEU A 61 5.09 -7.23 -2.27
N ARG A 62 5.91 -8.16 -2.79
CA ARG A 62 5.79 -9.59 -2.49
C ARG A 62 5.96 -9.87 -1.00
N SER A 63 6.92 -9.23 -0.35
CA SER A 63 7.11 -9.31 1.10
C SER A 63 5.87 -8.83 1.87
N GLY A 64 5.24 -7.72 1.45
CA GLY A 64 3.99 -7.23 2.04
C GLY A 64 2.84 -8.23 1.91
N ILE A 65 2.76 -8.93 0.77
CA ILE A 65 1.78 -9.99 0.55
C ILE A 65 2.06 -11.21 1.44
N LEU A 66 3.31 -11.66 1.51
CA LEU A 66 3.72 -12.83 2.28
C LEU A 66 3.52 -12.63 3.79
N THR A 67 3.77 -11.41 4.27
CA THR A 67 3.51 -11.01 5.67
C THR A 67 2.02 -10.89 5.99
N GLY A 68 1.15 -10.83 4.97
CA GLY A 68 -0.30 -10.79 5.15
C GLY A 68 -0.84 -9.40 5.50
N HIS A 69 -0.06 -8.35 5.28
CA HIS A 69 -0.48 -6.97 5.47
C HIS A 69 -1.34 -6.49 4.29
N LEU A 70 -2.54 -7.06 4.18
CA LEU A 70 -3.44 -6.87 3.04
C LEU A 70 -4.65 -6.03 3.44
N GLY A 71 -5.14 -5.22 2.53
CA GLY A 71 -6.31 -4.37 2.71
C GLY A 71 -7.33 -4.53 1.60
N GLY A 72 -8.60 -4.66 1.98
CA GLY A 72 -9.72 -4.73 1.07
C GLY A 72 -10.16 -3.35 0.55
N PRO A 73 -11.17 -3.30 -0.34
CA PRO A 73 -11.86 -4.44 -0.95
C PRO A 73 -10.94 -5.28 -1.85
N TRP A 74 -11.33 -6.53 -2.09
CA TRP A 74 -10.64 -7.40 -3.04
C TRP A 74 -11.22 -7.18 -4.44
N LEU A 75 -10.36 -7.04 -5.45
CA LEU A 75 -10.70 -6.81 -6.85
C LEU A 75 -10.00 -7.87 -7.71
N ASP A 76 -10.75 -8.60 -8.51
CA ASP A 76 -10.23 -9.64 -9.40
C ASP A 76 -9.34 -10.70 -8.71
N GLY A 77 -9.64 -11.00 -7.44
CA GLY A 77 -8.86 -11.96 -6.63
C GLY A 77 -7.62 -11.36 -5.96
N PHE A 78 -7.36 -10.06 -6.12
CA PHE A 78 -6.26 -9.34 -5.51
C PHE A 78 -6.74 -8.32 -4.46
N PRO A 79 -6.04 -8.12 -3.33
CA PRO A 79 -6.37 -7.08 -2.38
C PRO A 79 -6.10 -5.70 -2.99
N ARG A 80 -6.99 -4.73 -2.77
CA ARG A 80 -6.79 -3.37 -3.27
C ARG A 80 -5.56 -2.68 -2.69
N TYR A 81 -5.23 -3.00 -1.44
CA TYR A 81 -4.09 -2.43 -0.73
C TYR A 81 -3.18 -3.55 -0.23
N VAL A 82 -1.88 -3.37 -0.38
CA VAL A 82 -0.85 -4.17 0.28
C VAL A 82 0.08 -3.19 0.98
N TRP A 83 0.38 -3.45 2.24
CA TRP A 83 1.33 -2.65 3.01
C TRP A 83 2.60 -3.44 3.24
N HIS A 84 3.74 -2.76 3.19
CA HIS A 84 5.01 -3.31 3.62
C HIS A 84 5.66 -2.34 4.58
N ARG A 85 5.97 -2.81 5.79
CA ARG A 85 6.70 -2.04 6.78
C ARG A 85 8.14 -2.49 6.81
N SER A 86 9.06 -1.54 6.66
CA SER A 86 10.51 -1.74 6.81
C SER A 86 11.03 -0.74 7.85
N GLY A 87 11.04 -1.16 9.12
CA GLY A 87 11.39 -0.28 10.24
C GLY A 87 10.38 0.86 10.40
N ASP A 88 10.84 2.08 10.16
CA ASP A 88 10.06 3.34 10.24
C ASP A 88 9.43 3.78 8.91
N ILE A 89 9.64 3.00 7.85
CA ILE A 89 9.06 3.29 6.53
C ILE A 89 7.92 2.30 6.29
N VAL A 90 6.74 2.83 5.92
CA VAL A 90 5.62 2.02 5.44
C VAL A 90 5.37 2.37 3.99
N VAL A 91 5.40 1.36 3.13
CA VAL A 91 5.05 1.49 1.72
C VAL A 91 3.66 0.91 1.53
N GLU A 92 2.77 1.68 0.90
CA GLU A 92 1.50 1.18 0.39
C GLU A 92 1.62 0.89 -1.10
N PHE A 93 1.21 -0.31 -1.47
CA PHE A 93 0.96 -0.71 -2.84
C PHE A 93 -0.54 -0.78 -3.08
N ARG A 94 -1.01 -0.04 -4.07
CA ARG A 94 -2.42 0.01 -4.45
C ARG A 94 -2.62 -0.58 -5.83
N LEU A 95 -3.66 -1.40 -6.01
CA LEU A 95 -4.05 -1.90 -7.32
C LEU A 95 -4.32 -0.72 -8.28
N THR A 96 -3.69 -0.76 -9.45
CA THR A 96 -3.86 0.28 -10.49
C THR A 96 -5.20 0.16 -11.19
N GLY A 97 -5.78 -1.04 -11.22
CA GLY A 97 -6.99 -1.37 -11.97
C GLY A 97 -6.78 -1.43 -13.49
N ARG A 98 -5.54 -1.27 -13.98
CA ARG A 98 -5.22 -1.41 -15.43
C ARG A 98 -5.10 -2.88 -15.83
N ARG A 99 -4.54 -3.70 -14.95
CA ARG A 99 -4.38 -5.14 -15.11
C ARG A 99 -4.62 -5.84 -13.77
N PRO A 100 -5.15 -7.08 -13.77
CA PRO A 100 -5.29 -7.86 -12.55
C PRO A 100 -3.91 -8.08 -11.92
N GLY A 101 -3.79 -7.82 -10.62
CA GLY A 101 -2.55 -8.00 -9.87
C GLY A 101 -1.48 -6.92 -10.11
N GLU A 102 -1.79 -5.84 -10.81
CA GLU A 102 -0.86 -4.73 -11.03
C GLU A 102 -0.99 -3.66 -9.94
N TYR A 103 0.13 -3.34 -9.28
CA TYR A 103 0.18 -2.38 -8.17
C TYR A 103 1.11 -1.22 -8.45
N SER A 104 0.75 -0.05 -7.90
CA SER A 104 1.66 1.10 -7.76
C SER A 104 1.94 1.37 -6.29
N GLY A 105 3.22 1.59 -5.96
CA GLY A 105 3.71 1.77 -4.60
C GLY A 105 4.02 3.23 -4.28
N TYR A 106 3.79 3.65 -3.04
CA TYR A 106 4.22 4.93 -2.49
C TYR A 106 4.45 4.82 -0.98
N GLU A 107 5.37 5.63 -0.45
CA GLU A 107 5.61 5.72 0.99
C GLU A 107 4.45 6.46 1.68
N LEU A 108 3.99 5.91 2.81
CA LEU A 108 2.99 6.53 3.67
C LEU A 108 3.66 7.34 4.75
N HIS A 109 3.09 8.50 5.04
CA HIS A 109 3.45 9.26 6.23
C HIS A 109 3.06 8.47 7.50
N PRO A 110 3.82 8.55 8.61
CA PRO A 110 3.51 7.90 9.88
C PRO A 110 2.08 8.12 10.40
N SER A 111 1.50 9.29 10.11
CA SER A 111 0.12 9.61 10.48
C SER A 111 -0.96 8.94 9.61
N GLU A 112 -0.56 8.30 8.51
CA GLU A 112 -1.44 7.63 7.55
C GLU A 112 -1.35 6.10 7.63
N TRP A 113 -0.60 5.58 8.60
CA TRP A 113 -0.40 4.15 8.77
C TRP A 113 -1.74 3.43 9.08
N PRO A 114 -1.96 2.24 8.49
CA PRO A 114 -3.15 1.45 8.78
C PRO A 114 -3.16 0.95 10.23
N GLU A 115 -4.33 0.92 10.84
CA GLU A 115 -4.52 0.37 12.19
C GLU A 115 -4.20 -1.13 12.19
N GLY A 116 -3.39 -1.57 13.14
CA GLY A 116 -2.83 -2.93 13.22
C GLY A 116 -1.42 -3.09 12.65
N LEU A 117 -0.94 -2.17 11.80
CA LEU A 117 0.43 -2.21 11.26
C LEU A 117 1.47 -1.61 12.23
N ALA A 118 1.04 -0.61 12.99
CA ALA A 118 1.85 0.05 14.02
C ALA A 118 1.99 -0.81 15.30
N ASP A 119 1.02 -1.68 15.56
CA ASP A 119 0.90 -2.42 16.83
C ASP A 119 1.82 -3.67 16.90
N HIS A 120 2.28 -4.18 15.76
CA HIS A 120 3.22 -5.31 15.68
C HIS A 120 4.69 -4.91 15.89
N ALA A 121 4.94 -3.91 16.76
CA ALA A 121 6.27 -3.65 17.32
C ALA A 121 6.30 -4.18 18.77
N SER A 122 6.54 -5.47 18.93
CA SER A 122 7.00 -6.07 20.19
C SER A 122 7.97 -7.19 19.88
#